data_AF-A0A6P7GZI7-F1
#
_entry.id   AF-A0A6P7GZI7-F1
#
_cell.length_a   1.000
_cell.length_b   1.000
_cell.length_c   1.000
_cell.angle_alpha   90.00
_cell.angle_beta   90.00
_cell.angle_gamma   90.00
#
_symmetry.space_group_name_H-M   'P 1'
#
loop_
_entity.id
_entity.type
_entity.pdbx_description
1 polymer ?
#
loop_
_entity_poly.entity_id
_entity_poly.type
_entity_poly.pdbx_seq_one_letter_code
_entity_poly.pdbx_strand_id
1 'polypeptide(L)'
;MSDLGEWFRSVPIFTRYWFAGSILFTLLGRFGFINPYNLILLYEPLKSFQLWRLVTSVLYYPIQQAGFHYLINLYFLYNYSRRLEEGQYASKPADYLFLLIFNWTCCVVLGLVAELPILMDPMILSVLYIWCQLNKETIVSFWFGTRFKAIYLPWVLLAFNLVLSGGGIMELFGILVGHLYYFLMYKYPQEMGGPVLIQTPSFLKSLFPDQIGGVHGFGVAPERPATRDNPRPGGGIFGGHNWGRGYTLGGN
;
A
#
# COMPACT_ATOMS: atom_id res chain seq x y z
N MET A 1 -25.24 -8.13 17.77
CA MET A 1 -24.17 -7.31 17.16
C MET A 1 -24.54 -7.15 15.69
N SER A 2 -24.45 -5.96 15.11
CA SER A 2 -24.91 -5.73 13.74
C SER A 2 -23.94 -6.34 12.73
N ASP A 3 -24.41 -7.20 11.82
CA ASP A 3 -23.62 -7.87 10.77
C ASP A 3 -22.72 -6.91 9.98
N LEU A 4 -23.19 -5.66 9.75
CA LEU A 4 -22.42 -4.61 9.09
C LEU A 4 -21.18 -4.17 9.85
N GLY A 5 -21.27 -4.11 11.19
CA GLY A 5 -20.15 -3.73 12.04
C GLY A 5 -19.06 -4.80 12.06
N GLU A 6 -19.47 -6.07 12.01
CA GLU A 6 -18.55 -7.21 11.93
C GLU A 6 -17.87 -7.27 10.55
N TRP A 7 -18.65 -7.11 9.48
CA TRP A 7 -18.12 -6.99 8.12
C TRP A 7 -17.11 -5.82 8.02
N PHE A 8 -17.47 -4.63 8.50
CA PHE A 8 -16.57 -3.48 8.44
C PHE A 8 -15.28 -3.71 9.24
N ARG A 9 -15.36 -4.41 10.37
CA ARG A 9 -14.17 -4.79 11.16
C ARG A 9 -13.30 -5.83 10.47
N SER A 10 -13.89 -6.72 9.66
CA SER A 10 -13.17 -7.71 8.85
C SER A 10 -12.32 -7.11 7.74
N VAL A 11 -12.63 -5.89 7.30
CA VAL A 11 -11.84 -5.19 6.29
C VAL A 11 -10.52 -4.73 6.92
N PRO A 12 -9.37 -4.97 6.27
CA PRO A 12 -8.07 -4.48 6.72
C PRO A 12 -8.05 -2.97 6.95
N ILE A 13 -7.16 -2.53 7.83
CA ILE A 13 -7.18 -1.19 8.42
C ILE A 13 -7.11 -0.10 7.34
N PHE A 14 -6.14 -0.18 6.43
CA PHE A 14 -5.88 0.89 5.45
C PHE A 14 -6.95 0.92 4.37
N THR A 15 -7.28 -0.25 3.81
CA THR A 15 -8.38 -0.41 2.84
C THR A 15 -9.69 0.09 3.40
N ARG A 16 -9.98 -0.20 4.68
CA ARG A 16 -11.19 0.23 5.37
C ARG A 16 -11.30 1.75 5.46
N TYR A 17 -10.25 2.43 5.90
CA TYR A 17 -10.27 3.89 6.01
C TYR A 17 -10.31 4.57 4.64
N TRP A 18 -9.60 4.03 3.66
CA TRP A 18 -9.63 4.57 2.29
C TRP A 18 -11.03 4.40 1.67
N PHE A 19 -11.62 3.21 1.77
CA PHE A 19 -12.98 2.94 1.31
C PHE A 19 -14.02 3.80 2.03
N ALA A 20 -14.01 3.83 3.37
CA ALA A 20 -14.93 4.64 4.16
C ALA A 20 -14.78 6.14 3.87
N GLY A 21 -13.54 6.63 3.73
CA GLY A 21 -13.24 8.00 3.36
C GLY A 21 -13.83 8.35 1.99
N SER A 22 -13.66 7.47 1.00
CA SER A 22 -14.18 7.71 -0.34
C SER A 22 -15.71 7.84 -0.38
N ILE A 23 -16.42 7.03 0.41
CA ILE A 23 -17.87 7.13 0.58
C ILE A 23 -18.24 8.41 1.32
N LEU A 24 -17.58 8.69 2.45
CA LEU A 24 -17.90 9.82 3.31
C LEU A 24 -17.75 11.16 2.57
N PHE A 25 -16.60 11.42 1.95
CA PHE A 25 -16.35 12.70 1.26
C PHE A 25 -17.27 12.88 0.06
N THR A 26 -17.55 11.81 -0.67
CA THR A 26 -18.47 11.83 -1.80
C THR A 26 -19.90 12.13 -1.36
N LEU A 27 -20.38 11.52 -0.27
CA LEU A 27 -21.70 11.82 0.29
C LEU A 27 -21.79 13.24 0.87
N LEU A 28 -20.75 13.71 1.56
CA LEU A 28 -20.68 15.08 2.08
C LEU A 28 -20.79 16.12 0.97
N GLY A 29 -20.11 15.90 -0.16
CA GLY A 29 -20.24 16.74 -1.35
C GLY A 29 -21.62 16.63 -2.02
N ARG A 30 -22.24 15.44 -2.00
CA ARG A 30 -23.57 15.21 -2.60
C ARG A 30 -24.70 15.88 -1.81
N PHE A 31 -24.66 15.82 -0.49
CA PHE A 31 -25.67 16.45 0.39
C PHE A 31 -25.46 17.96 0.55
N GLY A 32 -24.37 18.52 0.00
CA GLY A 32 -24.10 19.95 0.06
C GLY A 32 -23.56 20.44 1.40
N PHE A 33 -23.15 19.54 2.31
CA PHE A 33 -22.49 19.92 3.56
C PHE A 33 -21.15 20.62 3.31
N ILE A 34 -20.46 20.25 2.22
CA ILE A 34 -19.21 20.86 1.79
C ILE A 34 -19.36 21.24 0.32
N ASN A 35 -18.93 22.45 -0.05
CA ASN A 35 -18.91 22.87 -1.44
C ASN A 35 -17.99 21.92 -2.26
N PRO A 36 -18.48 21.25 -3.31
CA PRO A 36 -17.68 20.38 -4.17
C PRO A 36 -16.41 21.05 -4.71
N TYR A 37 -16.46 22.37 -4.93
CA TYR A 37 -15.31 23.16 -5.35
C TYR A 37 -14.16 23.11 -4.35
N ASN A 38 -14.42 22.84 -3.06
CA ASN A 38 -13.39 22.71 -2.02
C ASN A 38 -12.76 21.31 -1.95
N LEU A 39 -13.35 20.32 -2.62
CA LEU A 39 -12.90 18.92 -2.59
C LEU A 39 -12.03 18.57 -3.80
N ILE A 40 -12.15 19.33 -4.89
CA ILE A 40 -11.35 19.17 -6.10
C ILE A 40 -9.96 19.82 -5.98
N LEU A 41 -9.01 19.27 -6.73
CA LEU A 41 -7.68 19.80 -6.90
C LEU A 41 -7.72 20.97 -7.90
N LEU A 42 -7.23 22.13 -7.49
CA LEU A 42 -7.07 23.30 -8.36
C LEU A 42 -5.71 23.93 -8.07
N TYR A 43 -5.04 24.42 -9.11
CA TYR A 43 -3.71 25.00 -9.00
C TYR A 43 -3.73 26.36 -8.26
N GLU A 44 -4.74 27.18 -8.51
CA GLU A 44 -4.83 28.55 -7.99
C GLU A 44 -4.92 28.62 -6.46
N PRO A 45 -5.74 27.79 -5.76
CA PRO A 45 -5.87 27.85 -4.30
C PRO A 45 -4.72 27.19 -3.51
N LEU A 46 -3.80 26.48 -4.16
CA LEU A 46 -2.60 25.92 -3.51
C LEU A 46 -1.63 27.00 -3.05
N LYS A 47 -1.65 28.16 -3.70
CA LYS A 47 -0.92 29.37 -3.26
C LYS A 47 -1.42 29.89 -1.90
N SER A 48 -2.60 29.45 -1.45
CA SER A 48 -3.24 29.85 -0.19
C SER A 48 -3.16 28.78 0.91
N PHE A 49 -2.17 27.87 0.86
CA PHE A 49 -1.92 26.82 1.87
C PHE A 49 -3.10 25.85 2.16
N GLN A 50 -3.97 25.62 1.18
CA GLN A 50 -5.11 24.70 1.34
C GLN A 50 -4.72 23.22 1.16
N LEU A 51 -3.87 22.71 2.06
CA LEU A 51 -3.29 21.35 1.99
C LEU A 51 -4.32 20.22 2.04
N TRP A 52 -5.49 20.46 2.64
CA TRP A 52 -6.56 19.46 2.71
C TRP A 52 -7.07 19.05 1.32
N ARG A 53 -6.94 19.92 0.30
CA ARG A 53 -7.39 19.62 -1.07
C ARG A 53 -6.61 18.49 -1.72
N LEU A 54 -5.32 18.39 -1.41
CA LEU A 54 -4.47 17.28 -1.85
C LEU A 54 -5.01 15.95 -1.35
N VAL A 55 -5.63 15.99 -0.17
CA VAL A 55 -6.18 14.81 0.46
C VAL A 55 -7.56 14.48 -0.09
N THR A 56 -8.43 15.47 -0.14
CA THR A 56 -9.82 15.29 -0.56
C THR A 56 -9.94 14.95 -2.04
N SER A 57 -9.02 15.40 -2.90
CA SER A 57 -9.07 15.14 -4.36
C SER A 57 -8.96 13.67 -4.73
N VAL A 58 -8.36 12.85 -3.86
CA VAL A 58 -8.25 11.38 -4.05
C VAL A 58 -9.46 10.65 -3.47
N LEU A 59 -10.10 11.21 -2.43
CA LEU A 59 -11.24 10.60 -1.75
C LEU A 59 -12.59 11.01 -2.33
N TYR A 60 -12.66 12.16 -3.01
CA TYR A 60 -13.90 12.70 -3.54
C TYR A 60 -14.15 12.30 -4.99
N TYR A 61 -15.40 11.94 -5.30
CA TYR A 61 -15.85 11.72 -6.67
C TYR A 61 -17.24 12.35 -6.92
N PRO A 62 -17.45 13.11 -8.01
CA PRO A 62 -18.74 13.72 -8.31
C PRO A 62 -19.75 12.69 -8.84
N ILE A 63 -20.69 12.26 -8.00
CA ILE A 63 -21.74 11.28 -8.38
C ILE A 63 -22.75 11.81 -9.41
N GLN A 64 -22.85 13.13 -9.60
CA GLN A 64 -23.96 13.79 -10.31
C GLN A 64 -24.22 13.29 -11.74
N GLN A 65 -23.18 12.85 -12.47
CA GLN A 65 -23.30 12.40 -13.85
C GLN A 65 -22.84 10.93 -14.05
N ALA A 66 -22.04 10.38 -13.12
CA ALA A 66 -21.33 9.12 -13.31
C ALA A 66 -21.43 8.17 -12.09
N GLY A 67 -22.63 8.02 -11.53
CA GLY A 67 -22.86 7.20 -10.34
C GLY A 67 -22.48 5.72 -10.51
N PHE A 68 -22.72 5.13 -11.69
CA PHE A 68 -22.33 3.75 -11.96
C PHE A 68 -20.80 3.57 -12.01
N HIS A 69 -20.09 4.47 -12.69
CA HIS A 69 -18.63 4.48 -12.75
C HIS A 69 -18.01 4.60 -11.34
N TYR A 70 -18.57 5.47 -10.50
CA TYR A 70 -18.19 5.59 -9.09
C TYR A 70 -18.32 4.27 -8.32
N LEU A 71 -19.45 3.57 -8.45
CA LEU A 71 -19.67 2.29 -7.76
C LEU A 71 -18.68 1.21 -8.22
N ILE A 72 -18.33 1.21 -9.50
CA ILE A 72 -17.32 0.30 -10.05
C ILE A 72 -15.94 0.62 -9.47
N ASN A 73 -15.58 1.91 -9.40
CA ASN A 73 -14.31 2.32 -8.81
C ASN A 73 -14.25 2.00 -7.32
N LEU A 74 -15.34 2.18 -6.58
CA LEU A 74 -15.47 1.69 -5.20
C LEU A 74 -15.26 0.18 -5.08
N TYR A 75 -15.85 -0.60 -5.99
CA TYR A 75 -15.67 -2.05 -6.02
C TYR A 75 -14.20 -2.40 -6.30
N PHE A 76 -13.55 -1.75 -7.25
CA PHE A 76 -12.15 -1.98 -7.55
C PHE A 76 -11.23 -1.57 -6.41
N LEU A 77 -11.48 -0.42 -5.79
CA LEU A 77 -10.80 0.02 -4.57
C LEU A 77 -10.91 -1.09 -3.54
N TYR A 78 -12.12 -1.46 -3.13
CA TYR A 78 -12.32 -2.46 -2.09
C TYR A 78 -11.62 -3.80 -2.41
N ASN A 79 -11.80 -4.35 -3.61
CA ASN A 79 -11.26 -5.67 -3.94
C ASN A 79 -9.75 -5.69 -4.11
N TYR A 80 -9.16 -4.75 -4.86
CA TYR A 80 -7.73 -4.78 -5.16
C TYR A 80 -6.88 -4.23 -4.02
N SER A 81 -7.38 -3.21 -3.31
CA SER A 81 -6.76 -2.70 -2.07
C SER A 81 -6.68 -3.82 -1.03
N ARG A 82 -7.81 -4.50 -0.77
CA ARG A 82 -7.88 -5.60 0.19
C ARG A 82 -6.96 -6.76 -0.20
N ARG A 83 -6.94 -7.17 -1.47
CA ARG A 83 -6.06 -8.24 -1.95
C ARG A 83 -4.57 -7.91 -1.81
N LEU A 84 -4.18 -6.65 -1.94
CA LEU A 84 -2.80 -6.23 -1.68
C LEU A 84 -2.48 -6.24 -0.18
N GLU A 85 -3.35 -5.66 0.64
CA GLU A 85 -3.14 -5.54 2.09
C GLU A 85 -3.15 -6.92 2.79
N GLU A 86 -4.08 -7.82 2.45
CA GLU A 86 -4.16 -9.17 3.02
C GLU A 86 -3.22 -10.18 2.35
N GLY A 87 -2.88 -9.97 1.08
CA GLY A 87 -2.08 -10.93 0.31
C GLY A 87 -0.59 -10.62 0.41
N GLN A 88 -0.18 -9.57 -0.29
CA GLN A 88 1.25 -9.25 -0.49
C GLN A 88 1.87 -8.53 0.71
N TYR A 89 1.09 -7.74 1.44
CA TYR A 89 1.57 -6.89 2.53
C TYR A 89 1.03 -7.27 3.92
N ALA A 90 0.46 -8.47 4.09
CA ALA A 90 -0.12 -8.88 5.36
C ALA A 90 0.89 -8.84 6.53
N SER A 91 2.14 -9.23 6.28
CA SER A 91 3.20 -9.19 7.29
C SER A 91 3.89 -7.84 7.40
N LYS A 92 3.63 -6.90 6.49
CA LYS A 92 4.33 -5.61 6.37
C LYS A 92 3.35 -4.45 6.15
N PRO A 93 2.53 -4.11 7.17
CA PRO A 93 1.54 -3.04 7.06
C PRO A 93 2.16 -1.66 6.71
N ALA A 94 3.36 -1.38 7.21
CA ALA A 94 4.07 -0.13 6.89
C ALA A 94 4.40 0.00 5.39
N ASP A 95 4.78 -1.10 4.74
CA ASP A 95 5.11 -1.11 3.31
C ASP A 95 3.85 -0.85 2.45
N TYR A 96 2.69 -1.35 2.89
CA TYR A 96 1.42 -1.06 2.23
C TYR A 96 1.00 0.41 2.36
N LEU A 97 1.11 0.97 3.56
CA LEU A 97 0.84 2.40 3.77
C LEU A 97 1.79 3.27 2.94
N PHE A 98 3.05 2.88 2.86
CA PHE A 98 4.02 3.57 2.03
C PHE A 98 3.67 3.50 0.53
N LEU A 99 3.21 2.34 0.03
CA LEU A 99 2.66 2.21 -1.32
C LEU A 99 1.53 3.22 -1.55
N LEU A 100 0.57 3.31 -0.63
CA LEU A 100 -0.55 4.24 -0.76
C LEU A 100 -0.09 5.70 -0.79
N ILE A 101 0.81 6.09 0.12
CA ILE A 101 1.35 7.46 0.19
C ILE A 101 2.16 7.79 -1.07
N PHE A 102 2.95 6.84 -1.58
CA PHE A 102 3.72 7.04 -2.80
C PHE A 102 2.82 7.28 -4.00
N ASN A 103 1.85 6.37 -4.24
CA ASN A 103 0.92 6.50 -5.37
C ASN A 103 0.11 7.79 -5.25
N TRP A 104 -0.34 8.14 -4.04
CA TRP A 104 -1.03 9.40 -3.78
C TRP A 104 -0.19 10.62 -4.13
N THR A 105 1.05 10.66 -3.66
CA THR A 105 1.98 11.77 -3.93
C THR A 105 2.21 11.92 -5.43
N CYS A 106 2.43 10.81 -6.15
CA CYS A 106 2.58 10.82 -7.60
C CYS A 106 1.31 11.28 -8.33
N CYS A 107 0.12 10.82 -7.91
CA CYS A 107 -1.15 11.27 -8.46
C CYS A 107 -1.37 12.77 -8.22
N VAL A 108 -1.00 13.29 -7.05
CA VAL A 108 -1.07 14.73 -6.75
C VAL A 108 -0.14 15.51 -7.66
N VAL A 109 1.13 15.11 -7.78
CA VAL A 109 2.10 15.79 -8.66
C VAL A 109 1.59 15.82 -10.11
N LEU A 110 1.11 14.70 -10.63
CA LEU A 110 0.53 14.64 -11.98
C LEU A 110 -0.75 15.45 -12.10
N GLY A 111 -1.61 15.44 -11.08
CA GLY A 111 -2.82 16.24 -11.05
C GLY A 111 -2.55 17.74 -11.09
N LEU A 112 -1.44 18.19 -10.50
CA LEU A 112 -1.02 19.59 -10.57
C LEU A 112 -0.42 19.97 -11.92
N VAL A 113 0.36 19.07 -12.52
CA VAL A 113 1.01 19.32 -13.83
C VAL A 113 0.00 19.23 -14.97
N ALA A 114 -0.95 18.30 -14.90
CA ALA A 114 -1.96 18.04 -15.92
C ALA A 114 -3.32 18.69 -15.61
N GLU A 115 -3.40 19.52 -14.57
CA GLU A 115 -4.62 20.25 -14.14
C GLU A 115 -5.85 19.33 -13.95
N LEU A 116 -5.64 18.14 -13.40
CA LEU A 116 -6.69 17.15 -13.17
C LEU A 116 -7.40 17.43 -11.83
N PRO A 117 -8.71 17.74 -11.85
CA PRO A 117 -9.41 18.13 -10.63
C PRO A 117 -9.73 16.96 -9.68
N ILE A 118 -9.81 15.74 -10.21
CA ILE A 118 -10.24 14.54 -9.49
C ILE A 118 -9.19 13.45 -9.69
N LEU A 119 -8.74 12.85 -8.59
CA LEU A 119 -7.63 11.90 -8.57
C LEU A 119 -8.02 10.51 -8.05
N MET A 120 -9.30 10.26 -7.78
CA MET A 120 -9.79 8.96 -7.33
C MET A 120 -9.51 7.86 -8.35
N ASP A 121 -9.82 8.11 -9.63
CA ASP A 121 -9.64 7.15 -10.73
C ASP A 121 -8.16 6.74 -10.94
N PRO A 122 -7.21 7.69 -11.13
CA PRO A 122 -5.80 7.31 -11.27
C PRO A 122 -5.25 6.62 -10.02
N MET A 123 -5.68 7.01 -8.81
CA MET A 123 -5.25 6.37 -7.58
C MET A 123 -5.72 4.91 -7.51
N ILE A 124 -7.00 4.62 -7.73
CA ILE A 124 -7.53 3.26 -7.68
C ILE A 124 -6.89 2.39 -8.76
N LEU A 125 -6.75 2.94 -9.97
CA LEU A 125 -6.14 2.20 -11.06
C LEU A 125 -4.65 1.93 -10.83
N SER A 126 -3.91 2.83 -10.17
CA SER A 126 -2.51 2.59 -9.81
C SER A 126 -2.35 1.39 -8.87
N VAL A 127 -3.20 1.29 -7.85
CA VAL A 127 -3.22 0.17 -6.90
C VAL A 127 -3.63 -1.13 -7.59
N LEU A 128 -4.68 -1.07 -8.43
CA LEU A 128 -5.12 -2.19 -9.26
C LEU A 128 -3.99 -2.67 -10.18
N TYR A 129 -3.29 -1.75 -10.84
CA TYR A 129 -2.17 -2.05 -11.72
C TYR A 129 -1.05 -2.78 -10.98
N ILE A 130 -0.66 -2.30 -9.79
CA ILE A 130 0.38 -2.94 -8.98
C ILE A 130 -0.05 -4.37 -8.62
N TRP A 131 -1.30 -4.59 -8.21
CA TRP A 131 -1.80 -5.93 -7.95
C TRP A 131 -1.73 -6.83 -9.18
N CYS A 132 -2.16 -6.34 -10.35
CA CYS A 132 -2.12 -7.08 -11.60
C CYS A 132 -0.69 -7.48 -11.99
N GLN A 133 0.25 -6.58 -11.76
CA GLN A 133 1.64 -6.77 -12.11
C GLN A 133 2.39 -7.69 -11.13
N LEU A 134 1.93 -7.78 -9.87
CA LEU A 134 2.42 -8.76 -8.91
C LEU A 134 1.82 -10.15 -9.15
N ASN A 135 0.60 -10.22 -9.70
CA ASN A 135 -0.17 -11.45 -9.89
C ASN A 135 -0.42 -11.75 -11.38
N LYS A 136 0.61 -11.58 -12.24
CA LYS A 136 0.48 -11.58 -13.71
C LYS A 136 -0.25 -12.79 -14.30
N GLU A 137 -0.01 -13.96 -13.73
CA GLU A 137 -0.59 -15.24 -14.21
C GLU A 137 -1.98 -15.54 -13.64
N THR A 138 -2.45 -14.74 -12.67
CA THR A 138 -3.79 -14.93 -12.10
C THR A 138 -4.84 -14.61 -13.15
N ILE A 139 -5.77 -15.53 -13.37
CA ILE A 139 -6.89 -15.33 -14.28
C ILE A 139 -7.97 -14.55 -13.52
N VAL A 140 -8.29 -13.36 -14.02
CA VAL A 140 -9.38 -12.54 -13.51
C VAL A 140 -10.60 -12.67 -14.42
N SER A 141 -11.77 -12.78 -13.81
CA SER A 141 -13.04 -12.67 -14.53
C SER A 141 -13.41 -11.20 -14.64
N PHE A 142 -13.68 -10.75 -15.85
CA PHE A 142 -14.20 -9.44 -16.17
C PHE A 142 -15.67 -9.56 -16.61
N TRP A 143 -16.31 -8.44 -16.93
CA TRP A 143 -17.73 -8.38 -17.25
C TRP A 143 -18.12 -9.36 -18.36
N PHE A 144 -19.37 -9.82 -18.31
CA PHE A 144 -19.93 -10.80 -19.25
C PHE A 144 -19.23 -12.17 -19.24
N GLY A 145 -18.55 -12.52 -18.14
CA GLY A 145 -17.89 -13.82 -17.97
C GLY A 145 -16.59 -13.97 -18.76
N THR A 146 -16.09 -12.88 -19.35
CA THR A 146 -14.79 -12.86 -20.02
C THR A 146 -13.67 -13.13 -19.01
N ARG A 147 -12.68 -13.94 -19.38
CA ARG A 147 -11.58 -14.31 -18.49
C ARG A 147 -10.26 -14.07 -19.19
N PHE A 148 -9.34 -13.39 -18.50
CA PHE A 148 -8.01 -13.11 -19.03
C PHE A 148 -7.00 -12.96 -17.88
N LYS A 149 -5.72 -12.93 -18.22
CA LYS A 149 -4.63 -12.74 -17.24
C LYS A 149 -4.69 -11.35 -16.62
N ALA A 150 -4.45 -11.24 -15.32
CA ALA A 150 -4.52 -9.99 -14.56
C ALA A 150 -3.72 -8.85 -15.20
N ILE A 151 -2.58 -9.15 -15.82
CA ILE A 151 -1.75 -8.16 -16.52
C ILE A 151 -2.49 -7.32 -17.58
N TYR A 152 -3.54 -7.87 -18.19
CA TYR A 152 -4.33 -7.17 -19.21
C TYR A 152 -5.44 -6.30 -18.63
N LEU A 153 -5.81 -6.49 -17.35
CA LEU A 153 -6.93 -5.80 -16.74
C LEU A 153 -6.84 -4.27 -16.80
N PRO A 154 -5.71 -3.62 -16.46
CA PRO A 154 -5.63 -2.16 -16.52
C PRO A 154 -5.86 -1.61 -17.94
N TRP A 155 -5.40 -2.35 -18.96
CA TRP A 155 -5.56 -1.99 -20.37
C TRP A 155 -6.98 -2.20 -20.87
N VAL A 156 -7.62 -3.28 -20.41
CA VAL A 156 -9.04 -3.54 -20.70
C VAL A 156 -9.91 -2.45 -20.09
N LEU A 157 -9.61 -2.02 -18.86
CA LEU A 157 -10.33 -0.91 -18.20
C LEU A 157 -10.17 0.41 -18.97
N LEU A 158 -8.95 0.73 -19.39
CA LEU A 158 -8.68 1.90 -20.23
C LEU A 158 -9.47 1.85 -21.53
N ALA A 159 -9.42 0.72 -22.26
CA ALA A 159 -10.14 0.57 -23.51
C ALA A 159 -11.67 0.70 -23.31
N PHE A 160 -12.19 0.15 -22.21
CA PHE A 160 -13.60 0.23 -21.88
C PHE A 160 -14.04 1.65 -21.51
N ASN A 161 -13.25 2.37 -20.71
CA ASN A 161 -13.54 3.77 -20.37
C ASN A 161 -13.50 4.65 -21.62
N LEU A 162 -12.50 4.46 -22.48
CA LEU A 162 -12.38 5.19 -23.74
C LEU A 162 -13.63 5.04 -24.62
N VAL A 163 -14.21 3.84 -24.68
CA VAL A 163 -15.42 3.56 -25.46
C VAL A 163 -16.69 4.12 -24.79
N LEU A 164 -16.82 3.99 -23.46
CA LEU A 164 -18.04 4.39 -22.75
C LEU A 164 -18.14 5.88 -22.44
N SER A 165 -17.05 6.47 -21.96
CA SER A 165 -17.02 7.83 -21.45
C SER A 165 -16.29 8.81 -22.36
N GLY A 166 -15.65 8.33 -23.44
CA GLY A 166 -14.88 9.16 -24.37
C GLY A 166 -13.59 9.74 -23.78
N GLY A 167 -13.17 9.26 -22.60
CA GLY A 167 -11.97 9.70 -21.88
C GLY A 167 -11.18 8.50 -21.39
N GLY A 168 -9.85 8.61 -21.37
CA GLY A 168 -8.94 7.54 -20.91
C GLY A 168 -7.66 8.06 -20.25
N ILE A 169 -7.58 9.38 -20.04
CA ILE A 169 -6.35 10.03 -19.57
C ILE A 169 -6.10 9.76 -18.09
N MET A 170 -7.17 9.69 -17.30
CA MET A 170 -7.11 9.33 -15.88
C MET A 170 -6.57 7.92 -15.71
N GLU A 171 -7.00 7.01 -16.58
CA GLU A 171 -6.55 5.62 -16.60
C GLU A 171 -5.08 5.53 -17.02
N LEU A 172 -4.67 6.27 -18.04
CA LEU A 172 -3.26 6.32 -18.43
C LEU A 172 -2.36 6.82 -17.30
N PHE A 173 -2.78 7.88 -16.59
CA PHE A 173 -2.03 8.36 -15.44
C PHE A 173 -1.99 7.34 -14.30
N GLY A 174 -3.10 6.64 -14.02
CA GLY A 174 -3.10 5.57 -13.03
C GLY A 174 -2.15 4.42 -13.38
N ILE A 175 -2.13 4.00 -14.65
CA ILE A 175 -1.17 2.99 -15.16
C ILE A 175 0.26 3.49 -15.01
N LEU A 176 0.54 4.74 -15.37
CA LEU A 176 1.86 5.34 -15.28
C LEU A 176 2.36 5.40 -13.83
N VAL A 177 1.51 5.85 -12.90
CA VAL A 177 1.85 5.93 -11.47
C VAL A 177 2.08 4.54 -10.87
N GLY A 178 1.20 3.59 -11.16
CA GLY A 178 1.35 2.21 -10.70
C GLY A 178 2.60 1.55 -11.28
N HIS A 179 2.91 1.81 -12.55
CA HIS A 179 4.12 1.33 -13.20
C HIS A 179 5.38 1.96 -12.61
N LEU A 180 5.36 3.25 -12.28
CA LEU A 180 6.48 3.94 -11.64
C LEU A 180 6.82 3.30 -10.29
N TYR A 181 5.82 3.06 -9.44
CA TYR A 181 6.02 2.36 -8.17
C TYR A 181 6.55 0.93 -8.40
N TYR A 182 5.90 0.18 -9.29
CA TYR A 182 6.31 -1.20 -9.58
C TYR A 182 7.74 -1.27 -10.12
N PHE A 183 8.11 -0.33 -10.99
CA PHE A 183 9.43 -0.25 -11.58
C PHE A 183 10.50 0.01 -10.51
N LEU A 184 10.30 1.04 -9.70
CA LEU A 184 11.28 1.46 -8.68
C LEU A 184 11.41 0.44 -7.54
N MET A 185 10.32 -0.20 -7.15
CA MET A 185 10.30 -1.14 -6.03
C MET A 185 10.73 -2.56 -6.43
N TYR A 186 10.27 -3.06 -7.59
CA TYR A 186 10.43 -4.48 -7.96
C TYR A 186 11.39 -4.69 -9.13
N LYS A 187 11.21 -3.98 -10.24
CA LYS A 187 12.02 -4.24 -11.45
C LYS A 187 13.44 -3.72 -11.35
N TYR A 188 13.62 -2.49 -10.88
CA TYR A 188 14.92 -1.84 -10.83
C TYR A 188 15.94 -2.64 -9.99
N PRO A 189 15.61 -3.10 -8.78
CA PRO A 189 16.53 -3.95 -8.00
C PRO A 189 16.82 -5.29 -8.67
N GLN A 190 15.85 -5.88 -9.38
CA GLN A 190 15.99 -7.19 -10.02
C GLN A 190 16.89 -7.14 -11.27
N GLU A 191 16.75 -6.11 -12.11
CA GLU A 191 17.45 -6.03 -13.40
C GLU A 191 18.81 -5.33 -13.29
N MET A 192 18.94 -4.34 -12.41
CA MET A 192 20.15 -3.51 -12.33
C MET A 192 21.08 -3.90 -11.17
N GLY A 193 20.68 -4.88 -10.34
CA GLY A 193 21.45 -5.30 -9.15
C GLY A 193 21.74 -4.18 -8.16
N GLY A 194 21.00 -3.06 -8.26
CA GLY A 194 21.23 -1.85 -7.49
C GLY A 194 20.59 -1.89 -6.10
N PRO A 195 20.91 -0.93 -5.22
CA PRO A 195 20.24 -0.76 -3.95
C PRO A 195 18.74 -0.48 -4.17
N VAL A 196 17.90 -0.93 -3.25
CA VAL A 196 16.46 -0.62 -3.25
C VAL A 196 16.30 0.90 -3.17
N LEU A 197 15.92 1.54 -4.29
CA LEU A 197 15.80 2.99 -4.45
C LEU A 197 14.77 3.60 -3.50
N ILE A 198 13.69 2.86 -3.24
CA ILE A 198 12.59 3.32 -2.41
C ILE A 198 12.40 2.34 -1.26
N GLN A 199 12.70 2.80 -0.05
CA GLN A 199 12.49 2.03 1.17
C GLN A 199 11.44 2.71 2.04
N THR A 200 10.59 1.90 2.66
CA THR A 200 9.64 2.37 3.65
C THR A 200 10.38 3.10 4.78
N PRO A 201 10.07 4.38 5.04
CA PRO A 201 10.76 5.17 6.04
C PRO A 201 10.62 4.53 7.43
N SER A 202 11.69 4.63 8.23
CA SER A 202 11.76 4.01 9.56
C SER A 202 10.65 4.46 10.50
N PHE A 203 10.19 5.71 10.37
CA PHE A 203 9.04 6.22 11.11
C PHE A 203 7.75 5.41 10.83
N LEU A 204 7.47 5.05 9.57
CA LEU A 204 6.29 4.24 9.25
C LEU A 204 6.40 2.84 9.83
N LYS A 205 7.59 2.26 9.80
CA LYS A 205 7.87 0.97 10.46
C LYS A 205 7.77 1.04 11.98
N SER A 206 8.06 2.19 12.58
CA SER A 206 7.87 2.38 14.02
C SER A 206 6.40 2.50 14.40
N LEU A 207 5.57 3.08 13.53
CA LEU A 207 4.13 3.24 13.76
C LEU A 207 3.36 1.94 13.47
N PHE A 208 3.78 1.21 12.44
CA PHE A 208 3.20 -0.07 12.01
C PHE A 208 4.32 -1.11 11.90
N PRO A 209 4.75 -1.72 13.02
CA PRO A 209 5.82 -2.70 13.00
C PRO A 209 5.44 -3.91 12.15
N ASP A 210 6.45 -4.47 11.49
CA ASP A 210 6.29 -5.68 10.69
C ASP A 210 5.74 -6.80 11.57
N GLN A 211 4.62 -7.37 11.15
CA GLN A 211 4.05 -8.55 11.76
C GLN A 211 4.85 -9.74 11.23
N ILE A 212 6.05 -9.92 11.79
CA ILE A 212 6.79 -11.15 11.63
C ILE A 212 5.85 -12.25 12.11
N GLY A 213 5.58 -13.24 11.26
CA GLY A 213 4.78 -14.42 11.58
C GLY A 213 5.44 -15.26 12.66
N GLY A 214 5.55 -14.71 13.86
CA GLY A 214 5.78 -15.41 15.09
C GLY A 214 4.41 -15.79 15.59
N VAL A 215 4.13 -17.09 15.59
CA VAL A 215 3.21 -17.65 16.57
C VAL A 215 3.72 -17.15 17.92
N HIS A 216 3.11 -16.10 18.46
CA HIS A 216 3.25 -15.75 19.86
C HIS A 216 2.51 -16.85 20.64
N GLY A 217 3.15 -18.02 20.72
CA GLY A 217 2.89 -18.98 21.77
C GLY A 217 3.14 -18.24 23.06
N PHE A 218 2.05 -17.99 23.80
CA PHE A 218 2.08 -17.36 25.10
C PHE A 218 3.10 -18.14 25.98
N GLY A 219 4.27 -17.54 26.24
CA GLY A 219 5.29 -18.11 27.12
C GLY A 219 6.59 -18.62 26.49
N VAL A 220 6.87 -18.45 25.19
CA VAL A 220 8.17 -18.86 24.62
C VAL A 220 9.12 -17.66 24.51
N ALA A 221 10.25 -17.74 25.21
CA ALA A 221 11.31 -16.74 25.16
C ALA A 221 11.95 -16.68 23.76
N PRO A 222 12.34 -15.47 23.28
CA PRO A 222 12.95 -15.34 21.96
C PRO A 222 14.25 -16.14 21.88
N GLU A 223 14.33 -17.01 20.88
CA GLU A 223 15.52 -17.80 20.59
C GLU A 223 16.60 -16.85 20.06
N ARG A 224 17.71 -16.70 20.80
CA ARG A 224 18.83 -15.87 20.38
C ARG A 224 19.41 -16.47 19.09
N PRO A 225 19.79 -15.65 18.08
CA PRO A 225 20.40 -16.16 16.86
C PRO A 225 21.67 -16.92 17.23
N ALA A 226 21.68 -18.23 17.00
CA ALA A 226 22.86 -19.06 17.17
C ALA A 226 23.96 -18.52 16.25
N THR A 227 25.04 -18.03 16.86
CA THR A 227 26.24 -17.64 16.14
C THR A 227 26.75 -18.88 15.40
N ARG A 228 26.84 -18.78 14.08
CA ARG A 228 27.37 -19.84 13.20
C ARG A 228 28.84 -20.06 13.54
N ASP A 229 29.13 -21.04 14.40
CA ASP A 229 30.49 -21.53 14.60
C ASP A 229 30.91 -22.38 13.39
N ASN A 230 31.93 -21.89 12.70
CA ASN A 230 32.58 -22.51 11.57
C ASN A 230 33.59 -23.55 12.11
N PRO A 231 33.51 -24.85 11.78
CA PRO A 231 34.45 -25.82 12.33
C PRO A 231 35.78 -25.75 11.55
N ARG A 232 36.87 -25.39 12.25
CA ARG A 232 38.24 -25.73 11.84
C ARG A 232 38.94 -26.54 12.93
N PRO A 233 39.83 -27.48 12.56
CA PRO A 233 40.15 -28.63 13.37
C PRO A 233 41.47 -28.43 14.14
N GLY A 234 41.48 -28.79 15.42
CA GLY A 234 42.72 -29.11 16.12
C GLY A 234 42.78 -28.65 17.58
N GLY A 235 42.75 -29.64 18.48
CA GLY A 235 43.57 -29.60 19.70
C GLY A 235 42.88 -29.17 20.99
N GLY A 236 42.84 -30.08 21.97
CA GLY A 236 42.95 -29.69 23.38
C GLY A 236 41.70 -29.87 24.23
N ILE A 237 41.60 -31.05 24.81
CA ILE A 237 40.75 -31.47 25.93
C ILE A 237 40.97 -30.55 27.16
N PHE A 238 39.89 -29.97 27.70
CA PHE A 238 39.73 -29.17 28.94
C PHE A 238 40.28 -27.72 28.97
N GLY A 239 39.38 -26.72 29.00
CA GLY A 239 39.68 -25.32 29.31
C GLY A 239 38.89 -24.83 30.53
N GLY A 240 39.46 -25.05 31.73
CA GLY A 240 38.90 -24.64 33.02
C GLY A 240 39.08 -23.15 33.33
N HIS A 241 38.15 -22.62 34.12
CA HIS A 241 38.17 -21.25 34.63
C HIS A 241 39.20 -21.13 35.77
N ASN A 242 40.10 -20.15 35.69
CA ASN A 242 41.13 -19.91 36.70
C ASN A 242 40.98 -18.50 37.30
N TRP A 243 40.32 -18.41 38.45
CA TRP A 243 40.29 -17.21 39.28
C TRP A 243 41.17 -17.43 40.50
N GLY A 244 42.14 -16.53 40.69
CA GLY A 244 43.34 -16.71 41.52
C GLY A 244 43.10 -16.95 43.02
N ARG A 245 44.10 -17.58 43.65
CA ARG A 245 44.10 -18.01 45.05
C ARG A 245 45.01 -17.10 45.89
N GLY A 246 44.46 -16.51 46.95
CA GLY A 246 45.21 -15.74 47.94
C GLY A 246 45.92 -16.62 48.98
N TYR A 247 47.00 -16.09 49.58
CA TYR A 247 47.83 -16.77 50.59
C TYR A 247 47.46 -16.34 52.01
N THR A 248 47.47 -17.27 52.95
CA THR A 248 47.36 -17.02 54.40
C THR A 248 48.72 -17.14 55.06
N LEU A 249 49.07 -16.16 55.91
CA LEU A 249 50.29 -16.15 56.73
C LEU A 249 49.95 -16.51 58.18
N GLY A 250 50.66 -17.50 58.72
CA GLY A 250 50.98 -17.61 60.14
C GLY A 250 49.98 -18.35 61.03
N GLY A 251 50.51 -19.29 61.82
CA GLY A 251 49.86 -19.87 62.99
C GLY A 251 50.67 -21.05 63.51
N ASN A 252 51.35 -20.84 64.65
CA ASN A 252 52.22 -21.78 65.36
C ASN A 252 51.56 -23.11 65.72
#